data_AF-A0A7C7MW84-F1
#
_entry.id   AF-A0A7C7MW84-F1
#
_cell.length_a   1.000
_cell.length_b   1.000
_cell.length_c   1.000
_cell.angle_alpha   90.00
_cell.angle_beta   90.00
_cell.angle_gamma   90.00
#
_symmetry.space_group_name_H-M   'P 1'
#
loop_
_entity.id
_entity.type
_entity.pdbx_description
1 polymer ?
#
loop_
_entity_poly.entity_id
_entity_poly.type
_entity_poly.pdbx_seq_one_letter_code
_entity_poly.pdbx_strand_id
1 'polypeptide(L)'
;MMINYPFNKSAVIILVSFLFALTPVNSFSFQLDKGSIDYDVLFKEGLKRSGKILNLSGKKIGDRGIAHLVSSKYLGKVEKIDLRYNEITAVGAELLAKMSPLPKLRSLILRHNILGDAGTTALARSDSFPKLEEIQLGWTETRDAGALAFGRTGKFKNLKKLDLRGNFLANETKEELKKSLSHLKTLKLF
;
A
#
# COMPACT_ATOMS: atom_id res chain seq x y z
N MET A 1 21.81 64.30 6.32
CA MET A 1 23.19 63.74 6.33
C MET A 1 23.05 62.22 6.27
N MET A 2 23.15 61.66 5.07
CA MET A 2 22.99 60.23 4.80
C MET A 2 24.27 59.50 5.19
N ILE A 3 24.18 58.48 6.05
CA ILE A 3 25.31 57.62 6.38
C ILE A 3 25.02 56.25 5.77
N ASN A 4 25.73 55.96 4.67
CA ASN A 4 25.84 54.64 4.07
C ASN A 4 26.73 53.75 4.97
N TYR A 5 26.26 52.54 5.28
CA TYR A 5 27.13 51.43 5.68
C TYR A 5 26.99 50.27 4.70
N PRO A 6 28.09 49.62 4.30
CA PRO A 6 28.12 48.71 3.17
C PRO A 6 27.60 47.31 3.54
N PHE A 7 26.89 46.70 2.59
CA PHE A 7 26.64 45.26 2.56
C PHE A 7 27.97 44.50 2.47
N ASN A 8 28.27 43.64 3.45
CA ASN A 8 29.29 42.61 3.31
C ASN A 8 28.64 41.23 3.45
N LYS A 9 28.66 40.45 2.36
CA LYS A 9 28.21 39.06 2.31
C LYS A 9 29.32 38.18 2.89
N SER A 10 28.96 37.34 3.87
CA SER A 10 29.70 36.20 4.44
C SER A 10 30.10 36.39 5.90
N ALA A 11 29.22 36.01 6.82
CA ALA A 11 29.59 35.46 8.13
C ALA A 11 28.36 34.91 8.89
N VAL A 12 28.43 33.62 9.25
CA VAL A 12 28.13 33.09 10.61
C VAL A 12 26.64 33.06 11.02
N ILE A 13 25.96 31.90 10.95
CA ILE A 13 25.94 30.81 11.95
C ILE A 13 25.14 31.18 13.22
N ILE A 14 24.07 30.40 13.47
CA ILE A 14 23.36 30.14 14.73
C ILE A 14 22.64 31.34 15.39
N LEU A 15 21.29 31.34 15.34
CA LEU A 15 20.43 31.60 16.51
C LEU A 15 18.94 31.36 16.19
N VAL A 16 18.35 30.25 16.66
CA VAL A 16 17.00 30.27 17.27
C VAL A 16 16.97 29.19 18.35
N SER A 17 17.55 29.51 19.50
CA SER A 17 17.21 28.89 20.78
C SER A 17 16.25 29.85 21.48
N PHE A 18 14.98 29.51 21.54
CA PHE A 18 14.06 30.10 22.51
C PHE A 18 13.51 29.01 23.42
N LEU A 19 13.89 29.15 24.69
CA LEU A 19 13.41 28.40 25.85
C LEU A 19 11.90 28.57 26.02
N PHE A 20 11.17 27.47 26.17
CA PHE A 20 10.01 27.41 27.05
C PHE A 20 10.14 26.21 27.98
N ALA A 21 9.86 26.47 29.25
CA ALA A 21 10.24 25.67 30.40
C ALA A 21 9.28 24.51 30.70
N LEU A 22 9.87 23.46 31.30
CA LEU A 22 9.34 22.59 32.38
C LEU A 22 8.00 21.87 32.17
N THR A 23 8.04 20.69 31.53
CA THR A 23 7.37 19.46 31.99
C THR A 23 8.23 18.24 31.61
N PRO A 24 8.31 17.17 32.42
CA PRO A 24 9.05 15.97 32.04
C PRO A 24 8.15 15.11 31.14
N VAL A 25 8.09 15.43 29.84
CA VAL A 25 7.61 14.45 28.88
C VAL A 25 8.76 13.51 28.60
N ASN A 26 8.60 12.26 29.05
CA ASN A 26 9.43 11.12 28.69
C ASN A 26 9.86 11.22 27.23
N SER A 27 11.16 11.44 27.05
CA SER A 27 12.00 11.07 25.91
C SER A 27 11.25 10.55 24.68
N PHE A 28 10.53 11.43 23.99
CA PHE A 28 10.46 11.33 22.53
C PHE A 28 11.87 11.60 22.05
N SER A 29 12.66 10.53 21.95
CA SER A 29 13.83 10.54 21.09
C SER A 29 13.31 10.91 19.71
N PHE A 30 13.55 12.16 19.32
CA PHE A 30 13.58 12.57 17.93
C PHE A 30 14.73 11.76 17.31
N GLN A 31 14.42 10.53 16.95
CA GLN A 31 15.32 9.69 16.20
C GLN A 31 15.38 10.33 14.82
N LEU A 32 16.42 11.13 14.62
CA LEU A 32 16.81 11.73 13.34
C LEU A 32 16.63 10.66 12.24
N ASP A 33 15.69 10.95 11.34
CA ASP A 33 15.22 10.06 10.30
C ASP A 33 16.41 9.59 9.46
N LYS A 34 16.58 8.27 9.35
CA LYS A 34 17.54 7.65 8.42
C LYS A 34 17.03 7.89 7.01
N GLY A 35 17.29 9.07 6.45
CA GLY A 35 17.03 9.43 5.05
C GLY A 35 15.56 9.26 4.64
N SER A 36 14.81 10.37 4.64
CA SER A 36 13.43 10.38 4.14
C SER A 36 13.33 9.67 2.78
N ILE A 37 12.52 8.61 2.70
CA ILE A 37 12.32 7.87 1.45
C ILE A 37 11.73 8.81 0.40
N ASP A 38 12.45 9.03 -0.71
CA ASP A 38 11.88 9.68 -1.89
C ASP A 38 11.02 8.67 -2.65
N TYR A 39 9.71 8.71 -2.37
CA TYR A 39 8.75 7.80 -3.00
C TYR A 39 8.63 8.01 -4.51
N ASP A 40 8.84 9.23 -5.02
CA ASP A 40 8.73 9.49 -6.45
C ASP A 40 9.88 8.83 -7.22
N VAL A 41 11.10 8.95 -6.70
CA VAL A 41 12.26 8.23 -7.24
C VAL A 41 12.05 6.72 -7.13
N LEU A 42 11.64 6.23 -5.97
CA LEU A 42 11.41 4.81 -5.74
C LEU A 42 10.36 4.22 -6.70
N PHE A 43 9.24 4.92 -6.90
CA PHE A 43 8.17 4.48 -7.80
C PHE A 43 8.63 4.51 -9.25
N LYS A 44 9.34 5.57 -9.66
CA LYS A 44 9.90 5.68 -11.01
C LYS A 44 10.88 4.54 -11.31
N GLU A 45 11.75 4.19 -10.37
CA GLU A 45 12.68 3.06 -10.51
C GLU A 45 11.96 1.70 -10.52
N GLY A 46 10.86 1.59 -9.78
CA GLY A 46 9.99 0.42 -9.74
C GLY A 46 9.21 0.16 -11.04
N LEU A 47 9.07 1.16 -11.92
CA LEU A 47 8.41 0.99 -13.21
C LEU A 47 9.26 0.17 -14.16
N LYS A 48 8.68 -0.91 -14.69
CA LYS A 48 9.26 -1.81 -15.69
C LYS A 48 8.32 -1.97 -16.89
N ARG A 49 8.85 -2.52 -17.99
CA ARG A 49 8.12 -2.80 -19.24
C ARG A 49 7.33 -1.58 -19.72
N SER A 50 8.03 -0.45 -19.88
CA SER A 50 7.45 0.83 -20.34
C SER A 50 6.29 1.35 -19.45
N GLY A 51 6.41 1.14 -18.14
CA GLY A 51 5.44 1.61 -17.14
C GLY A 51 4.21 0.71 -16.97
N LYS A 52 4.21 -0.49 -17.55
CA LYS A 52 3.12 -1.47 -17.38
C LYS A 52 3.21 -2.26 -16.08
N ILE A 53 4.40 -2.37 -15.49
CA ILE A 53 4.60 -3.09 -14.24
C ILE A 53 5.20 -2.11 -13.24
N LEU A 54 4.59 -1.98 -12.07
CA LEU A 54 5.20 -1.32 -10.92
C LEU A 54 5.62 -2.39 -9.92
N ASN A 55 6.93 -2.59 -9.75
CA ASN A 55 7.49 -3.53 -8.78
C ASN A 55 8.11 -2.77 -7.61
N LEU A 56 7.44 -2.87 -6.46
CA LEU A 56 7.89 -2.31 -5.19
C LEU A 56 8.07 -3.41 -4.13
N SER A 57 8.24 -4.66 -4.55
CA SER A 57 8.41 -5.78 -3.62
C SER A 57 9.65 -5.55 -2.73
N GLY A 58 9.51 -5.74 -1.42
CA GLY A 58 10.62 -5.68 -0.47
C GLY A 58 11.19 -4.29 -0.23
N LYS A 59 10.42 -3.23 -0.53
CA LYS A 59 10.88 -1.83 -0.40
C LYS A 59 10.54 -1.18 0.93
N LYS A 60 9.87 -1.90 1.83
CA LYS A 60 9.48 -1.44 3.17
C LYS A 60 8.73 -0.11 3.14
N ILE A 61 7.85 0.05 2.15
CA ILE A 61 7.14 1.32 1.95
C ILE A 61 6.06 1.58 3.02
N GLY A 62 5.55 0.52 3.66
CA GLY A 62 4.49 0.59 4.66
C GLY A 62 3.23 1.31 4.17
N ASP A 63 2.34 1.63 5.11
CA ASP A 63 1.12 2.38 4.80
C ASP A 63 1.40 3.82 4.35
N ARG A 64 2.50 4.42 4.82
CA ARG A 64 2.94 5.76 4.39
C ARG A 64 3.23 5.77 2.89
N GLY A 65 4.00 4.82 2.39
CA GLY A 65 4.27 4.73 0.96
C GLY A 65 3.03 4.41 0.14
N ILE A 66 2.06 3.68 0.69
CA ILE A 66 0.75 3.53 0.05
C ILE A 66 0.01 4.87 -0.05
N ALA A 67 0.02 5.71 0.98
CA ALA A 67 -0.57 7.05 0.92
C ALA A 67 0.04 7.92 -0.20
N HIS A 68 1.36 7.80 -0.43
CA HIS A 68 2.01 8.43 -1.57
C HIS A 68 1.65 7.76 -2.91
N LEU A 69 1.53 6.42 -2.93
CA LEU A 69 1.22 5.67 -4.13
C LEU A 69 -0.17 6.00 -4.68
N VAL A 70 -1.18 6.13 -3.83
CA VAL A 70 -2.57 6.40 -4.27
C VAL A 70 -2.75 7.77 -4.90
N SER A 71 -1.83 8.71 -4.65
CA SER A 71 -1.78 10.04 -5.26
C SER A 71 -0.77 10.14 -6.41
N SER A 72 -0.11 9.04 -6.76
CA SER A 72 0.98 9.05 -7.74
C SER A 72 0.49 9.13 -9.20
N LYS A 73 1.18 9.94 -9.99
CA LYS A 73 0.97 10.07 -11.45
C LYS A 73 1.41 8.84 -12.26
N TYR A 74 2.13 7.89 -11.66
CA TYR A 74 2.77 6.78 -12.38
C TYR A 74 1.82 5.64 -12.76
N LEU A 75 0.59 5.63 -12.23
CA LEU A 75 -0.31 4.46 -12.31
C LEU A 75 -1.18 4.36 -13.57
N GLY A 76 -1.30 5.43 -14.36
CA GLY A 76 -2.24 5.50 -15.48
C GLY A 76 -2.03 4.46 -16.61
N LYS A 77 -0.83 3.86 -16.69
CA LYS A 77 -0.50 2.79 -17.65
C LYS A 77 -0.25 1.43 -17.00
N VAL A 78 -0.30 1.34 -15.67
CA VAL A 78 0.10 0.14 -14.94
C VAL A 78 -0.95 -0.95 -15.09
N GLU A 79 -0.48 -2.12 -15.50
CA GLU A 79 -1.25 -3.35 -15.67
C GLU A 79 -1.00 -4.34 -14.52
N LYS A 80 0.17 -4.24 -13.85
CA LYS A 80 0.54 -5.06 -12.70
C LYS A 80 1.23 -4.25 -11.61
N ILE A 81 0.77 -4.39 -10.36
CA ILE A 81 1.44 -3.84 -9.18
C ILE A 81 1.88 -5.00 -8.28
N ASP A 82 3.16 -4.98 -7.89
CA ASP A 82 3.75 -5.92 -6.95
C ASP A 82 4.20 -5.20 -5.67
N LEU A 83 3.49 -5.47 -4.58
CA LEU A 83 3.65 -4.85 -3.25
C LEU A 83 4.03 -5.88 -2.18
N ARG A 84 4.59 -7.02 -2.55
CA ARG A 84 4.96 -8.05 -1.56
C ARG A 84 6.02 -7.55 -0.57
N TYR A 85 5.98 -8.06 0.66
CA TYR A 85 6.99 -7.76 1.68
C TYR A 85 7.18 -6.25 1.92
N ASN A 86 6.10 -5.53 2.19
CA ASN A 86 6.15 -4.08 2.39
C ASN A 86 5.59 -3.60 3.73
N GLU A 87 5.23 -4.52 4.64
CA GLU A 87 4.67 -4.18 5.95
C GLU A 87 3.38 -3.34 5.82
N ILE A 88 2.61 -3.56 4.75
CA ILE A 88 1.32 -2.91 4.51
C ILE A 88 0.30 -3.51 5.47
N THR A 89 -0.47 -2.67 6.15
CA THR A 89 -1.49 -3.11 7.11
C THR A 89 -2.90 -2.98 6.52
N ALA A 90 -3.92 -3.21 7.35
CA ALA A 90 -5.31 -2.88 7.02
C ALA A 90 -5.47 -1.42 6.54
N VAL A 91 -4.72 -0.47 7.10
CA VAL A 91 -4.78 0.96 6.74
C VAL A 91 -4.35 1.18 5.29
N GLY A 92 -3.21 0.64 4.88
CA GLY A 92 -2.75 0.73 3.50
C GLY A 92 -3.67 0.00 2.52
N ALA A 93 -4.21 -1.16 2.90
CA ALA A 93 -5.21 -1.84 2.07
C ALA A 93 -6.49 -1.02 1.88
N GLU A 94 -6.95 -0.30 2.90
CA GLU A 94 -8.09 0.61 2.79
C GLU A 94 -7.80 1.80 1.86
N LEU A 95 -6.60 2.38 1.94
CA LEU A 95 -6.16 3.42 1.01
C LEU A 95 -6.16 2.92 -0.44
N LEU A 96 -5.60 1.73 -0.69
CA LEU A 96 -5.64 1.09 -2.01
C LEU A 96 -7.08 0.84 -2.46
N ALA A 97 -7.97 0.43 -1.56
CA ALA A 97 -9.36 0.14 -1.89
C ALA A 97 -10.19 1.38 -2.27
N LYS A 98 -9.76 2.57 -1.85
CA LYS A 98 -10.43 3.87 -2.08
C LYS A 98 -9.75 4.75 -3.11
N MET A 99 -8.68 4.28 -3.74
CA MET A 99 -7.95 5.10 -4.70
C MET A 99 -8.74 5.33 -6.00
N SER A 100 -8.33 6.34 -6.77
CA SER A 100 -8.90 6.59 -8.10
C SER A 100 -8.81 5.33 -8.97
N PRO A 101 -9.86 4.98 -9.74
CA PRO A 101 -9.88 3.75 -10.51
C PRO A 101 -8.67 3.58 -11.43
N LEU A 102 -8.10 2.38 -11.44
CA LEU A 102 -7.00 1.96 -12.30
C LEU A 102 -7.55 1.09 -13.44
N PRO A 103 -7.99 1.68 -14.57
CA PRO A 103 -8.71 0.94 -15.62
C PRO A 103 -7.85 -0.10 -16.35
N LYS A 104 -6.53 0.00 -16.23
CA LYS A 104 -5.57 -0.91 -16.86
C LYS A 104 -5.04 -1.99 -15.92
N LEU A 105 -5.25 -1.87 -14.61
CA LEU A 105 -4.75 -2.86 -13.67
C LEU A 105 -5.43 -4.22 -13.92
N ARG A 106 -4.62 -5.27 -13.98
CA ARG A 106 -5.02 -6.67 -14.17
C ARG A 106 -4.52 -7.56 -13.03
N SER A 107 -3.37 -7.22 -12.43
CA SER A 107 -2.75 -8.02 -11.38
C SER A 107 -2.32 -7.15 -10.20
N LEU A 108 -2.78 -7.49 -9.01
CA LEU A 108 -2.39 -6.87 -7.74
C LEU A 108 -1.82 -7.95 -6.80
N ILE A 109 -0.57 -7.77 -6.39
CA ILE A 109 0.13 -8.75 -5.55
C ILE A 109 0.48 -8.08 -4.21
N LEU A 110 -0.08 -8.60 -3.13
CA LEU A 110 0.06 -8.09 -1.76
C LEU A 110 0.54 -9.17 -0.77
N ARG A 111 1.06 -10.29 -1.27
CA ARG A 111 1.53 -11.40 -0.40
C ARG A 111 2.56 -10.93 0.63
N HIS A 112 2.57 -11.56 1.80
CA HIS A 112 3.49 -11.22 2.89
C HIS A 112 3.37 -9.74 3.31
N ASN A 113 2.15 -9.36 3.68
CA ASN A 113 1.79 -8.10 4.34
C ASN A 113 0.86 -8.44 5.53
N ILE A 114 0.26 -7.46 6.21
CA ILE A 114 -0.48 -7.66 7.48
C ILE A 114 -1.88 -7.05 7.35
N LEU A 115 -2.65 -7.50 6.35
CA LEU A 115 -3.91 -6.85 5.99
C LEU A 115 -5.04 -7.17 6.98
N GLY A 116 -5.04 -8.39 7.52
CA GLY A 116 -6.14 -8.90 8.35
C GLY A 116 -7.48 -8.92 7.62
N ASP A 117 -8.55 -9.21 8.36
CA ASP A 117 -9.91 -9.21 7.80
C ASP A 117 -10.36 -7.82 7.33
N ALA A 118 -9.97 -6.77 8.06
CA ALA A 118 -10.36 -5.40 7.73
C ALA A 118 -9.80 -4.97 6.37
N GLY A 119 -8.49 -5.14 6.15
CA GLY A 119 -7.85 -4.78 4.88
C GLY A 119 -8.34 -5.64 3.72
N THR A 120 -8.47 -6.95 3.93
CA THR A 120 -8.97 -7.87 2.91
C THR A 120 -10.42 -7.57 2.53
N THR A 121 -11.28 -7.25 3.51
CA THR A 121 -12.67 -6.85 3.26
C THR A 121 -12.74 -5.53 2.47
N ALA A 122 -11.89 -4.55 2.80
CA ALA A 122 -11.82 -3.29 2.07
C ALA A 122 -11.48 -3.54 0.60
N LEU A 123 -10.45 -4.34 0.32
CA LEU A 123 -10.07 -4.73 -1.05
C LEU A 123 -11.21 -5.48 -1.76
N ALA A 124 -11.87 -6.42 -1.09
CA ALA A 124 -12.99 -7.20 -1.62
C ALA A 124 -14.19 -6.32 -2.07
N ARG A 125 -14.32 -5.12 -1.50
CA ARG A 125 -15.40 -4.14 -1.74
C ARG A 125 -14.97 -2.98 -2.64
N SER A 126 -13.71 -2.93 -3.07
CA SER A 126 -13.16 -1.80 -3.82
C SER A 126 -13.73 -1.67 -5.23
N ASP A 127 -13.96 -0.44 -5.67
CA ASP A 127 -14.24 -0.07 -7.06
C ASP A 127 -12.99 0.42 -7.82
N SER A 128 -11.83 0.47 -7.15
CA SER A 128 -10.59 1.00 -7.71
C SER A 128 -9.99 0.11 -8.79
N PHE A 129 -10.40 -1.16 -8.89
CA PHE A 129 -9.80 -2.15 -9.80
C PHE A 129 -10.83 -2.82 -10.73
N PRO A 130 -11.53 -2.06 -11.60
CA PRO A 130 -12.71 -2.55 -12.34
C PRO A 130 -12.42 -3.67 -13.34
N LYS A 131 -11.15 -3.86 -13.71
CA LYS A 131 -10.71 -4.88 -14.67
C LYS A 131 -9.71 -5.87 -14.06
N LEU A 132 -9.66 -5.98 -12.73
CA LEU A 132 -8.73 -6.88 -12.06
C LEU A 132 -9.03 -8.34 -12.43
N GLU A 133 -7.98 -9.08 -12.80
CA GLU A 133 -8.06 -10.49 -13.18
C GLU A 133 -7.36 -11.39 -12.16
N GLU A 134 -6.40 -10.86 -11.42
CA GLU A 134 -5.60 -11.58 -10.44
C GLU A 134 -5.36 -10.74 -9.20
N ILE A 135 -5.68 -11.30 -8.03
CA ILE A 135 -5.29 -10.75 -6.74
C ILE A 135 -4.60 -11.83 -5.90
N GLN A 136 -3.44 -11.49 -5.34
CA GLN A 136 -2.69 -12.39 -4.47
C GLN A 136 -2.55 -11.80 -3.07
N LEU A 137 -3.22 -12.45 -2.11
CA LEU A 137 -3.32 -12.08 -0.70
C LEU A 137 -2.78 -13.20 0.22
N GLY A 138 -1.89 -14.06 -0.28
CA GLY A 138 -1.32 -15.12 0.53
C GLY A 138 -0.41 -14.59 1.65
N TRP A 139 -0.48 -15.20 2.84
CA TRP A 139 0.22 -14.73 4.05
C TRP A 139 -0.05 -13.25 4.32
N THR A 140 -1.33 -12.88 4.50
CA THR A 140 -1.76 -11.52 4.81
C THR A 140 -2.51 -11.40 6.13
N GLU A 141 -2.43 -12.45 6.97
CA GLU A 141 -3.20 -12.60 8.20
C GLU A 141 -4.72 -12.53 8.03
N THR A 142 -5.20 -12.80 6.82
CA THR A 142 -6.63 -12.88 6.53
C THR A 142 -7.25 -14.05 7.29
N ARG A 143 -8.44 -13.87 7.83
CA ARG A 143 -9.26 -14.90 8.45
C ARG A 143 -10.57 -15.05 7.65
N ASP A 144 -11.53 -15.75 8.24
CA ASP A 144 -12.76 -16.15 7.56
C ASP A 144 -13.59 -14.96 7.07
N ALA A 145 -13.75 -13.91 7.88
CA ALA A 145 -14.61 -12.79 7.51
C ALA A 145 -14.06 -12.01 6.31
N GLY A 146 -12.74 -11.79 6.28
CA GLY A 146 -12.06 -11.12 5.17
C GLY A 146 -12.12 -11.95 3.89
N ALA A 147 -11.87 -13.26 3.99
CA ALA A 147 -11.90 -14.13 2.82
C ALA A 147 -13.33 -14.25 2.23
N LEU A 148 -14.35 -14.45 3.07
CA LEU A 148 -15.75 -14.54 2.64
C LEU A 148 -16.27 -13.26 1.98
N ALA A 149 -15.65 -12.10 2.23
CA ALA A 149 -16.00 -10.87 1.54
C ALA A 149 -15.85 -11.00 0.01
N PHE A 150 -14.86 -11.72 -0.50
CA PHE A 150 -14.71 -11.95 -1.95
C PHE A 150 -15.87 -12.78 -2.54
N GLY A 151 -16.38 -13.77 -1.80
CA GLY A 151 -17.51 -14.59 -2.22
C GLY A 151 -18.85 -13.84 -2.22
N ARG A 152 -18.97 -12.77 -1.42
CA ARG A 152 -20.25 -12.08 -1.17
C ARG A 152 -20.48 -10.80 -1.99
N THR A 153 -19.44 -10.11 -2.43
CA THR A 153 -19.61 -8.76 -3.02
C THR A 153 -20.02 -8.77 -4.50
N GLY A 154 -19.66 -9.80 -5.26
CA GLY A 154 -19.91 -9.88 -6.70
C GLY A 154 -19.26 -8.77 -7.55
N LYS A 155 -18.40 -7.91 -6.96
CA LYS A 155 -17.75 -6.79 -7.66
C LYS A 155 -16.69 -7.24 -8.65
N PHE A 156 -15.96 -8.30 -8.32
CA PHE A 156 -14.82 -8.79 -9.08
C PHE A 156 -15.21 -9.73 -10.23
N LYS A 157 -16.12 -9.28 -11.12
CA LYS A 157 -16.67 -10.10 -12.22
C LYS A 157 -15.62 -10.60 -13.22
N ASN A 158 -14.50 -9.90 -13.36
CA ASN A 158 -13.40 -10.25 -14.26
C ASN A 158 -12.29 -11.07 -13.59
N LEU A 159 -12.41 -11.33 -12.27
CA LEU A 159 -11.39 -12.04 -11.53
C LEU A 159 -11.33 -13.48 -12.01
N LYS A 160 -10.12 -13.92 -12.30
CA LYS A 160 -9.80 -15.27 -12.76
C LYS A 160 -8.98 -16.01 -11.72
N LYS A 161 -8.21 -15.28 -10.90
CA LYS A 161 -7.28 -15.84 -9.93
C LYS A 161 -7.37 -15.13 -8.58
N LEU A 162 -7.62 -15.91 -7.54
CA LEU A 162 -7.54 -15.47 -6.14
C LEU A 162 -6.57 -16.39 -5.40
N ASP A 163 -5.56 -15.80 -4.78
CA ASP A 163 -4.60 -16.52 -3.93
C ASP A 163 -4.74 -16.05 -2.48
N LEU A 164 -5.23 -16.91 -1.61
CA LEU A 164 -5.41 -16.72 -0.17
C LEU A 164 -4.59 -17.74 0.64
N ARG A 165 -3.58 -18.37 0.06
CA ARG A 165 -2.78 -19.39 0.76
C ARG A 165 -2.05 -18.86 1.99
N GLY A 166 -1.74 -19.72 2.95
CA GLY A 166 -1.01 -19.32 4.15
C GLY A 166 -1.73 -18.26 5.01
N ASN A 167 -3.06 -18.18 4.89
CA ASN A 167 -3.94 -17.39 5.76
C ASN A 167 -4.66 -18.32 6.75
N PHE A 168 -5.39 -17.73 7.69
CA PHE A 168 -6.04 -18.43 8.81
C PHE A 168 -7.50 -18.75 8.50
N LEU A 169 -7.73 -19.59 7.49
CA LEU A 169 -9.07 -19.94 7.03
C LEU A 169 -9.51 -21.31 7.58
N ALA A 170 -10.69 -21.34 8.18
CA ALA A 170 -11.37 -22.57 8.56
C ALA A 170 -11.74 -23.40 7.32
N ASN A 171 -11.93 -24.72 7.47
CA ASN A 171 -12.24 -25.59 6.33
C ASN A 171 -13.61 -25.25 5.73
N GLU A 172 -14.58 -24.91 6.57
CA GLU A 172 -15.92 -24.48 6.20
C GLU A 172 -15.86 -23.25 5.27
N THR A 173 -15.02 -22.27 5.62
CA THR A 173 -14.78 -21.10 4.78
C THR A 173 -14.18 -21.47 3.44
N LYS A 174 -13.20 -22.39 3.41
CA LYS A 174 -12.58 -22.83 2.16
C LYS A 174 -13.59 -23.51 1.24
N GLU A 175 -14.47 -24.35 1.78
CA GLU A 175 -15.54 -24.98 1.00
C GLU A 175 -16.56 -23.97 0.50
N GLU A 176 -16.95 -22.99 1.31
CA GLU A 176 -17.84 -21.90 0.89
C GLU A 176 -17.22 -21.05 -0.24
N LEU A 177 -15.92 -20.75 -0.16
CA LEU A 177 -15.21 -20.02 -1.21
C LEU A 177 -15.11 -20.82 -2.51
N LYS A 178 -14.87 -22.13 -2.45
CA LYS A 178 -14.89 -22.99 -3.65
C LYS A 178 -16.26 -22.96 -4.34
N LYS A 179 -17.35 -22.93 -3.59
CA LYS A 179 -18.72 -22.85 -4.13
C LYS A 179 -19.00 -21.46 -4.73
N SER A 180 -18.86 -20.41 -3.91
CA SER A 180 -19.20 -19.03 -4.29
C SER A 180 -18.29 -18.45 -5.38
N LEU A 181 -17.03 -18.91 -5.46
CA LEU A 181 -16.04 -18.47 -6.44
C LEU A 181 -15.71 -19.56 -7.47
N SER A 182 -16.65 -20.44 -7.77
CA SER A 182 -16.50 -21.54 -8.74
C SER A 182 -16.18 -21.08 -10.18
N HIS A 183 -16.43 -19.81 -10.50
CA HIS A 183 -16.07 -19.21 -11.79
C HIS A 183 -14.57 -18.89 -11.95
N LEU A 184 -13.80 -18.89 -10.86
CA LEU A 184 -12.37 -18.60 -10.91
C LEU A 184 -11.60 -19.72 -11.61
N LYS A 185 -10.68 -19.36 -12.50
CA LYS A 185 -9.72 -20.30 -13.11
C LYS A 185 -8.72 -20.85 -12.09
N THR A 186 -8.44 -20.11 -11.03
CA THR A 186 -7.50 -20.52 -9.99
C THR A 186 -7.90 -19.93 -8.64
N LEU A 187 -8.17 -20.80 -7.67
CA LEU A 187 -8.39 -20.43 -6.28
C LEU A 187 -7.38 -21.18 -5.40
N LYS A 188 -6.51 -20.47 -4.69
CA LYS A 188 -5.49 -21.08 -3.82
C LYS A 188 -5.80 -20.76 -2.36
N LEU A 189 -5.95 -21.80 -1.54
CA LEU A 189 -6.40 -21.71 -0.15
C LEU A 189 -5.45 -22.43 0.84
N PHE A 190 -4.38 -23.05 0.34
CA PHE A 190 -3.40 -23.84 1.08
C PHE A 190 -2.00 -23.44 0.67
#